data_AF-A0A3C0B0N3-F1
#
_entry.id   AF-A0A3C0B0N3-F1
#
_cell.length_a   1.000
_cell.length_b   1.000
_cell.length_c   1.000
_cell.angle_alpha   90.00
_cell.angle_beta   90.00
_cell.angle_gamma   90.00
#
_symmetry.space_group_name_H-M   'P 1'
#
loop_
_entity.id
_entity.type
_entity.pdbx_description
1 polymer ?
#
loop_
_entity_poly.entity_id
_entity_poly.type
_entity_poly.pdbx_seq_one_letter_code
_entity_poly.pdbx_strand_id
1 'polypeptide(L)'
;MRSGEWRQYKAVRLNGEHYGGWYQQNDEMLDWIKEHKLASPVTCLGDGHDGVWNIFSLLGFKRERREILDWYHLKENLYKQPLEKEQLKELETDLWNGRIDKVLEKLEEKNNFRKYVLKHSERIVNYNYYKKEGITIGSGAVESAVKQISARLNLPGARWKEENANKMIAFRCTYLNST
;
A
#
# COMPACT_ATOMS: atom_id res chain seq x y z
N MET A 1 -16.88 -2.92 -33.21
CA MET A 1 -16.46 -2.07 -32.07
C MET A 1 -15.04 -2.46 -31.69
N ARG A 2 -14.11 -1.52 -31.52
CA ARG A 2 -12.82 -1.85 -30.86
C ARG A 2 -13.13 -2.19 -29.39
N SER A 3 -12.78 -3.39 -28.96
CA SER A 3 -12.78 -3.78 -27.56
C SER A 3 -11.76 -2.92 -26.82
N GLY A 4 -12.14 -2.38 -25.66
CA GLY A 4 -11.19 -1.77 -24.75
C GLY A 4 -10.72 -2.83 -23.76
N GLU A 5 -9.46 -2.74 -23.34
CA GLU A 5 -8.91 -3.60 -22.29
C GLU A 5 -8.77 -2.80 -21.00
N TRP A 6 -9.04 -3.46 -19.87
CA TRP A 6 -8.75 -2.88 -18.57
C TRP A 6 -7.24 -2.90 -18.32
N ARG A 7 -6.70 -1.73 -17.97
CA ARG A 7 -5.27 -1.53 -17.70
C ARG A 7 -5.12 -0.77 -16.38
N GLN A 8 -4.08 -1.11 -15.62
CA GLN A 8 -3.80 -0.52 -14.31
C GLN A 8 -2.70 0.54 -14.41
N TYR A 9 -2.81 1.59 -13.59
CA TYR A 9 -1.77 2.59 -13.37
C TYR A 9 -1.34 2.55 -11.91
N LYS A 10 -0.18 3.11 -11.59
CA LYS A 10 0.30 3.30 -10.22
C LYS A 10 0.05 4.72 -9.77
N ALA A 11 -0.36 4.89 -8.52
CA ALA A 11 -0.50 6.21 -7.91
C ALA A 11 0.42 6.32 -6.69
N VAL A 12 0.90 7.52 -6.44
CA VAL A 12 1.78 7.85 -5.32
C VAL A 12 1.16 9.03 -4.59
N ARG A 13 1.20 8.98 -3.25
CA ARG A 13 0.87 10.12 -2.39
C ARG A 13 2.08 10.43 -1.51
N LEU A 14 2.67 11.62 -1.66
CA LEU A 14 3.83 12.06 -0.87
C LEU A 14 3.44 13.14 0.13
N ASN A 15 3.97 13.05 1.35
CA ASN A 15 3.78 14.02 2.45
C ASN A 15 2.32 14.39 2.77
N GLY A 16 1.35 13.58 2.33
CA GLY A 16 -0.08 13.85 2.48
C GLY A 16 -0.66 14.84 1.47
N GLU A 17 0.18 15.51 0.68
CA GLU A 17 -0.19 16.66 -0.15
C GLU A 17 -0.06 16.38 -1.65
N HIS A 18 1.00 15.69 -2.06
CA HIS A 18 1.29 15.51 -3.48
C HIS A 18 0.72 14.22 -4.03
N TYR A 19 -0.14 14.35 -5.04
CA TYR A 19 -0.68 13.29 -5.87
C TYR A 19 0.19 13.13 -7.12
N GLY A 20 0.57 11.90 -7.43
CA GLY A 20 1.22 11.51 -8.67
C GLY A 20 0.65 10.20 -9.20
N GLY A 21 0.72 9.99 -10.52
CA GLY A 21 0.30 8.72 -11.12
C GLY A 21 0.92 8.46 -12.48
N TRP A 22 1.20 7.19 -12.76
CA TRP A 22 1.92 6.73 -13.95
C TRP A 22 1.35 5.41 -14.45
N TYR A 23 1.12 5.34 -15.76
CA TYR A 23 0.79 4.14 -16.52
C TYR A 23 2.06 3.67 -17.25
N GLN A 24 2.54 2.47 -16.90
CA GLN A 24 3.73 1.82 -17.47
C GLN A 24 5.04 2.63 -17.43
N GLN A 25 5.14 3.68 -16.61
CA GLN A 25 6.34 4.53 -16.47
C GLN A 25 6.89 4.47 -15.04
N ASN A 26 7.45 3.31 -14.65
CA ASN A 26 7.99 3.15 -13.29
C ASN A 26 9.22 4.01 -13.04
N ASP A 27 10.10 4.17 -14.03
CA ASP A 27 11.35 4.91 -13.86
C ASP A 27 11.07 6.40 -13.62
N GLU A 28 10.18 7.01 -14.43
CA GLU A 28 9.74 8.39 -14.25
C GLU A 28 9.06 8.62 -12.89
N MET A 29 8.24 7.66 -12.43
CA MET A 29 7.64 7.68 -11.09
C MET A 29 8.72 7.68 -10.00
N LEU A 30 9.72 6.80 -10.13
CA LEU A 30 10.79 6.68 -9.14
C LEU A 30 11.67 7.92 -9.10
N ASP A 31 11.99 8.50 -10.25
CA ASP A 31 12.77 9.74 -10.34
C ASP A 31 12.01 10.91 -9.71
N TRP A 32 10.72 11.05 -10.01
CA TRP A 32 9.86 12.06 -9.39
C TRP A 32 9.80 11.90 -7.86
N ILE A 33 9.70 10.69 -7.32
CA ILE A 33 9.73 10.46 -5.86
C ILE A 33 11.07 10.93 -5.26
N LYS A 34 12.19 10.66 -5.95
CA LYS A 34 13.55 11.00 -5.48
C LYS A 34 13.82 12.51 -5.49
N GLU A 35 13.13 13.27 -6.34
CA GLU A 35 13.22 14.74 -6.38
C GLU A 35 12.61 15.41 -5.14
N HIS A 36 11.72 14.72 -4.42
CA HIS A 36 11.05 15.29 -3.26
C HIS A 36 11.86 15.09 -1.96
N LYS A 37 11.74 16.05 -1.04
CA LYS A 37 12.28 15.89 0.32
C LYS A 37 11.45 14.87 1.09
N LEU A 38 12.05 13.71 1.35
CA LEU A 38 11.45 12.63 2.13
C LEU A 38 11.91 12.65 3.60
N ALA A 39 11.06 12.12 4.48
CA ALA A 39 11.38 11.89 5.90
C ALA A 39 12.57 10.92 6.07
N SER A 40 13.18 10.93 7.25
CA SER A 40 14.24 9.98 7.61
C SER A 40 13.99 9.44 9.03
N PRO A 41 13.71 8.13 9.20
CA PRO A 41 13.57 7.13 8.14
C PRO A 41 12.33 7.36 7.27
N VAL A 42 12.36 6.88 6.02
CA VAL A 42 11.18 6.85 5.14
C VAL A 42 10.28 5.72 5.59
N THR A 43 8.99 6.00 5.83
CA THR A 43 7.98 4.96 6.08
C THR A 43 7.37 4.51 4.76
N CYS A 44 7.61 3.26 4.39
CA CYS A 44 7.07 2.61 3.21
C CYS A 44 5.97 1.62 3.61
N LEU A 45 4.73 1.89 3.23
CA LEU A 45 3.58 1.10 3.63
C LEU A 45 3.02 0.31 2.44
N GLY A 46 2.83 -1.00 2.60
CA GLY A 46 2.33 -1.87 1.53
C GLY A 46 1.27 -2.86 2.00
N ASP A 47 0.42 -3.29 1.08
CA ASP A 47 -0.72 -4.19 1.28
C ASP A 47 -0.35 -5.69 1.40
N GLY A 48 0.93 -6.01 1.20
CA GLY A 48 1.44 -7.38 1.18
C GLY A 48 1.72 -7.93 -0.21
N HIS A 49 1.34 -7.21 -1.28
CA HIS A 49 1.62 -7.62 -2.64
C HIS A 49 3.09 -7.37 -3.03
N ASP A 50 3.75 -8.36 -3.64
CA ASP A 50 5.19 -8.31 -3.96
C ASP A 50 5.54 -7.16 -4.90
N GLY A 51 4.63 -6.78 -5.79
CA GLY A 51 4.79 -5.62 -6.67
C GLY A 51 5.03 -4.30 -5.92
N VAL A 52 4.47 -4.13 -4.72
CA VAL A 52 4.68 -2.93 -3.90
C VAL A 52 6.07 -2.95 -3.26
N TRP A 53 6.46 -4.08 -2.68
CA TRP A 53 7.78 -4.27 -2.07
C TRP A 53 8.92 -4.11 -3.09
N ASN A 54 8.72 -4.61 -4.31
CA ASN A 54 9.65 -4.44 -5.41
C ASN A 54 9.84 -2.96 -5.80
N ILE A 55 8.78 -2.15 -5.73
CA ILE A 55 8.92 -0.70 -5.97
C ILE A 55 9.71 -0.04 -4.85
N PHE A 56 9.47 -0.43 -3.60
CA PHE A 56 10.25 0.11 -2.49
C PHE A 56 11.73 -0.25 -2.57
N SER A 57 12.09 -1.46 -3.02
CA SER A 57 13.50 -1.84 -3.20
C SER A 57 14.18 -1.04 -4.32
N LEU A 58 13.46 -0.75 -5.41
CA LEU A 58 13.96 0.07 -6.53
C LEU A 58 14.18 1.55 -6.19
N LEU A 59 13.55 2.07 -5.12
CA LEU A 59 13.78 3.45 -4.67
C LEU A 59 15.24 3.68 -4.22
N GLY A 60 15.98 2.61 -3.87
CA GLY A 60 17.42 2.68 -3.64
C GLY A 60 17.84 3.74 -2.61
N PHE A 61 17.02 3.94 -1.57
CA PHE A 61 17.28 4.97 -0.58
C PHE A 61 18.64 4.73 0.10
N LYS A 62 19.54 5.72 0.04
CA LYS A 62 20.76 5.74 0.87
C LYS A 62 20.46 5.97 2.37
N ARG A 63 19.20 6.22 2.71
CA ARG A 63 18.70 6.54 4.06
C ARG A 63 17.98 5.33 4.65
N GLU A 64 17.84 5.32 5.97
CA GLU A 64 17.05 4.30 6.66
C GLU A 64 15.61 4.29 6.13
N ARG A 65 15.12 3.08 5.86
CA ARG A 65 13.76 2.83 5.39
C ARG A 65 13.10 1.87 6.36
N ARG A 66 11.85 2.16 6.68
CA ARG A 66 10.99 1.27 7.44
C ARG A 66 9.86 0.78 6.57
N GLU A 67 9.81 -0.53 6.33
CA GLU A 67 8.70 -1.18 5.65
C GLU A 67 7.65 -1.62 6.67
N ILE A 68 6.39 -1.26 6.44
CA ILE A 68 5.27 -1.61 7.32
C ILE A 68 4.20 -2.29 6.47
N LEU A 69 3.77 -3.48 6.89
CA LEU A 69 2.61 -4.14 6.32
C LEU A 69 1.34 -3.41 6.80
N ASP A 70 0.46 -3.06 5.87
CA ASP A 70 -0.80 -2.41 6.16
C ASP A 70 -1.64 -3.21 7.17
N TRP A 71 -1.96 -2.57 8.29
CA TRP A 71 -2.74 -3.18 9.36
C TRP A 71 -4.11 -3.68 8.91
N TYR A 72 -4.82 -2.91 8.09
CA TYR A 72 -6.17 -3.24 7.65
C TYR A 72 -6.17 -4.42 6.69
N HIS A 73 -5.18 -4.51 5.80
CA HIS A 73 -5.01 -5.70 4.94
C HIS A 73 -4.60 -6.94 5.74
N LEU A 74 -3.68 -6.80 6.70
CA LEU A 74 -3.31 -7.88 7.61
C LEU A 74 -4.54 -8.38 8.41
N LYS A 75 -5.32 -7.44 8.96
CA LYS A 75 -6.56 -7.73 9.69
C LYS A 75 -7.61 -8.38 8.79
N GLU A 76 -7.80 -7.90 7.57
CA GLU A 76 -8.73 -8.54 6.63
C GLU A 76 -8.35 -10.00 6.37
N ASN A 77 -7.06 -10.28 6.16
CA ASN A 77 -6.56 -11.64 5.98
C ASN A 77 -6.71 -12.53 7.22
N LEU A 78 -6.56 -11.95 8.42
CA LEU A 78 -6.86 -12.63 9.68
C LEU A 78 -8.34 -13.04 9.76
N TYR A 79 -9.27 -12.14 9.45
CA TYR A 79 -10.71 -12.41 9.56
C TYR A 79 -11.26 -13.32 8.44
N LYS A 80 -10.45 -13.66 7.44
CA LYS A 80 -10.74 -14.73 6.47
C LYS A 80 -10.45 -16.14 7.02
N GLN A 81 -9.79 -16.24 8.18
CA GLN A 81 -9.46 -17.55 8.75
C GLN A 81 -10.72 -18.22 9.33
N PRO A 82 -10.88 -19.55 9.14
CA PRO A 82 -12.01 -20.30 9.68
C PRO A 82 -11.78 -20.62 11.17
N LEU A 83 -11.68 -19.57 11.99
CA LEU A 83 -11.46 -19.64 13.44
C LEU A 83 -12.63 -19.00 14.17
N GLU A 84 -12.83 -19.41 15.42
CA GLU A 84 -13.86 -18.81 16.27
C GLU A 84 -13.55 -17.34 16.57
N LYS A 85 -14.60 -16.56 16.84
CA LYS A 85 -14.52 -15.11 17.03
C LYS A 85 -13.56 -14.73 18.17
N GLU A 86 -13.57 -15.48 19.25
CA GLU A 86 -12.70 -15.29 20.41
C GLU A 86 -11.22 -15.51 20.03
N GLN A 87 -10.93 -16.55 19.25
CA GLN A 87 -9.58 -16.83 18.74
C GLN A 87 -9.11 -15.72 17.79
N LEU A 88 -9.96 -15.27 16.87
CA LEU A 88 -9.65 -14.16 15.97
C LEU A 88 -9.29 -12.88 16.72
N LYS A 89 -10.04 -12.54 17.78
CA LYS A 89 -9.75 -11.37 18.62
C LYS A 89 -8.42 -11.49 19.37
N GLU A 90 -8.10 -12.68 19.85
CA GLU A 90 -6.84 -12.94 20.54
C GLU A 90 -5.65 -12.76 19.58
N LEU A 91 -5.73 -13.36 18.38
CA LEU A 91 -4.75 -13.19 17.32
C LEU A 91 -4.64 -11.74 16.84
N GLU A 92 -5.76 -11.03 16.70
CA GLU A 92 -5.76 -9.61 16.37
C GLU A 92 -5.00 -8.82 17.44
N THR A 93 -5.24 -9.10 18.71
CA THR A 93 -4.57 -8.42 19.82
C THR A 93 -3.07 -8.70 19.83
N ASP A 94 -2.64 -9.93 19.54
CA ASP A 94 -1.24 -10.27 19.43
C ASP A 94 -0.56 -9.58 18.23
N LEU A 95 -1.18 -9.62 17.04
CA LEU A 95 -0.69 -8.90 15.86
C LEU A 95 -0.63 -7.39 16.07
N TRP A 96 -1.65 -6.80 16.69
CA TRP A 96 -1.72 -5.35 16.97
C TRP A 96 -0.55 -4.87 17.83
N ASN A 97 0.00 -5.74 18.67
CA ASN A 97 1.15 -5.45 19.52
C ASN A 97 2.47 -6.04 18.99
N GLY A 98 2.48 -6.54 17.75
CA GLY A 98 3.68 -7.10 17.10
C GLY A 98 4.16 -8.44 17.68
N ARG A 99 3.31 -9.19 18.39
CA ARG A 99 3.67 -10.47 19.02
C ARG A 99 3.52 -11.63 18.03
N ILE A 100 4.37 -11.64 17.01
CA ILE A 100 4.32 -12.58 15.89
C ILE A 100 4.48 -14.03 16.38
N ASP A 101 5.42 -14.30 17.29
CA ASP A 101 5.68 -15.66 17.77
C ASP A 101 4.44 -16.30 18.40
N LYS A 102 3.69 -15.54 19.20
CA LYS A 102 2.42 -16.00 19.81
C LYS A 102 1.35 -16.32 18.77
N VAL A 103 1.28 -15.53 17.71
CA VAL A 103 0.34 -15.75 16.60
C VAL A 103 0.72 -17.03 15.87
N LEU A 104 2.01 -17.22 15.62
CA LEU A 104 2.52 -18.43 14.99
C LEU A 104 2.22 -19.65 15.88
N GLU A 105 2.53 -19.66 17.17
CA GLU A 105 2.26 -20.82 18.03
C GLU A 105 0.80 -21.32 17.99
N LYS A 106 -0.16 -20.41 17.78
CA LYS A 106 -1.60 -20.71 17.72
C LYS A 106 -2.11 -21.16 16.36
N LEU A 107 -1.30 -21.01 15.30
CA LEU A 107 -1.68 -21.36 13.94
C LEU A 107 -0.95 -22.62 13.47
N GLU A 108 -1.72 -23.58 12.95
CA GLU A 108 -1.19 -24.81 12.35
C GLU A 108 -0.18 -24.51 11.22
N GLU A 109 0.82 -25.36 11.05
CA GLU A 109 1.88 -25.16 10.04
C GLU A 109 1.35 -25.08 8.60
N LYS A 110 0.29 -25.84 8.29
CA LYS A 110 -0.36 -25.86 6.97
C LYS A 110 -1.23 -24.62 6.71
N ASN A 111 -1.49 -23.79 7.71
CA ASN A 111 -2.36 -22.62 7.58
C ASN A 111 -1.73 -21.57 6.64
N ASN A 112 -2.51 -21.10 5.66
CA ASN A 112 -2.03 -20.13 4.67
C ASN A 112 -1.75 -18.74 5.27
N PHE A 113 -2.51 -18.33 6.28
CA PHE A 113 -2.26 -17.08 7.00
C PHE A 113 -1.00 -17.15 7.86
N ARG A 114 -0.67 -18.31 8.44
CA ARG A 114 0.64 -18.52 9.08
C ARG A 114 1.79 -18.23 8.12
N LYS A 115 1.73 -18.80 6.91
CA LYS A 115 2.74 -18.56 5.85
C LYS A 115 2.80 -17.08 5.45
N TYR A 116 1.65 -16.42 5.36
CA TYR A 116 1.57 -14.98 5.09
C TYR A 116 2.22 -14.14 6.19
N VAL A 117 1.93 -14.44 7.46
CA VAL A 117 2.56 -13.78 8.63
C VAL A 117 4.06 -14.00 8.62
N LEU A 118 4.55 -15.21 8.35
CA LEU A 118 5.98 -15.52 8.22
C LEU A 118 6.63 -14.69 7.11
N LYS A 119 6.03 -14.67 5.90
CA LYS A 119 6.51 -13.91 4.74
C LYS A 119 6.68 -12.42 5.04
N HIS A 120 5.81 -11.86 5.88
CA HIS A 120 5.80 -10.44 6.20
C HIS A 120 6.24 -10.12 7.63
N SER A 121 6.87 -11.07 8.33
CA SER A 121 7.22 -10.95 9.75
C SER A 121 8.04 -9.69 10.06
N GLU A 122 9.06 -9.38 9.25
CA GLU A 122 9.88 -8.17 9.39
C GLU A 122 9.11 -6.85 9.22
N ARG A 123 7.93 -6.90 8.60
CA ARG A 123 7.08 -5.75 8.28
C ARG A 123 5.89 -5.62 9.24
N ILE A 124 5.64 -6.64 10.05
CA ILE A 124 4.61 -6.65 11.09
C ILE A 124 5.24 -6.02 12.33
N VAL A 125 4.85 -4.77 12.59
CA VAL A 125 5.40 -3.95 13.67
C VAL A 125 4.47 -3.95 14.89
N ASN A 126 4.89 -3.30 15.97
CA ASN A 126 3.98 -2.97 17.06
C ASN A 126 3.07 -1.80 16.64
N TYR A 127 1.95 -2.11 16.00
CA TYR A 127 0.99 -1.14 15.47
C TYR A 127 0.41 -0.22 16.56
N ASN A 128 0.18 -0.75 17.76
CA ASN A 128 -0.26 0.03 18.92
C ASN A 128 0.73 1.15 19.26
N TYR A 129 2.02 0.81 19.34
CA TYR A 129 3.09 1.78 19.59
C TYR A 129 3.18 2.78 18.43
N TYR A 130 3.20 2.31 17.19
CA TYR A 130 3.39 3.18 16.02
C TYR A 130 2.25 4.18 15.85
N LYS A 131 1.01 3.74 16.09
CA LYS A 131 -0.15 4.62 16.07
C LYS A 131 -0.06 5.71 17.15
N LYS A 132 0.46 5.39 18.35
CA LYS A 132 0.66 6.38 19.42
C LYS A 132 1.76 7.39 19.09
N GLU A 133 2.81 6.94 18.38
CA GLU A 133 3.89 7.80 17.87
C GLU A 133 3.49 8.61 16.62
N GLY A 134 2.24 8.52 16.16
CA GLY A 134 1.76 9.21 14.96
C GLY A 134 2.31 8.65 13.65
N ILE A 135 2.92 7.47 13.66
CA ILE A 135 3.42 6.79 12.46
C ILE A 135 2.25 6.12 11.74
N THR A 136 2.18 6.32 10.43
CA THR A 136 1.12 5.70 9.63
C THR A 136 1.23 4.17 9.62
N ILE A 137 0.08 3.50 9.78
CA ILE A 137 -0.04 2.03 9.83
C ILE A 137 -1.05 1.49 8.83
N GLY A 138 -1.73 2.36 8.07
CA GLY A 138 -2.67 1.96 7.03
C GLY A 138 -2.54 2.82 5.78
N SER A 139 -2.87 2.24 4.64
CA SER A 139 -2.77 2.83 3.30
C SER A 139 -3.95 3.71 2.95
N GLY A 140 -4.92 3.94 3.86
CA GLY A 140 -6.16 4.67 3.56
C GLY A 140 -5.97 6.04 2.92
N ALA A 141 -4.88 6.76 3.23
CA ALA A 141 -4.52 8.00 2.55
C ALA A 141 -4.17 7.79 1.07
N VAL A 142 -3.44 6.72 0.75
CA VAL A 142 -3.08 6.32 -0.62
C VAL A 142 -4.31 5.77 -1.34
N GLU A 143 -5.12 4.90 -0.70
CA GLU A 143 -6.37 4.40 -1.29
C GLU A 143 -7.34 5.54 -1.63
N SER A 144 -7.46 6.53 -0.74
CA SER A 144 -8.26 7.73 -0.99
C SER A 144 -7.73 8.49 -2.19
N ALA A 145 -6.40 8.63 -2.31
CA ALA A 145 -5.80 9.28 -3.48
C ALA A 145 -6.07 8.51 -4.78
N VAL A 146 -5.92 7.19 -4.78
CA VAL A 146 -6.27 6.33 -5.91
C VAL A 146 -7.74 6.51 -6.29
N LYS A 147 -8.65 6.56 -5.31
CA LYS A 147 -10.09 6.81 -5.54
C LYS A 147 -10.34 8.18 -6.16
N GLN A 148 -9.69 9.23 -5.65
CA GLN A 148 -9.85 10.61 -6.16
C GLN A 148 -9.29 10.80 -7.58
N ILE A 149 -8.19 10.13 -7.91
CA ILE A 149 -7.63 10.10 -9.27
C ILE A 149 -8.59 9.32 -10.18
N SER A 150 -8.98 8.11 -9.76
CA SER A 150 -9.85 7.21 -10.55
C SER A 150 -11.24 7.75 -10.79
N ALA A 151 -11.78 8.60 -9.90
CA ALA A 151 -13.12 9.19 -10.03
C ALA A 151 -13.35 9.95 -11.34
N ARG A 152 -12.28 10.41 -12.01
CA ARG A 152 -12.35 11.04 -13.33
C ARG A 152 -11.83 10.17 -14.47
N LEU A 153 -10.93 9.23 -14.18
CA LEU A 153 -10.37 8.34 -15.20
C LEU A 153 -11.31 7.19 -15.57
N ASN A 154 -12.15 6.75 -14.64
CA ASN A 154 -13.00 5.54 -14.77
C ASN A 154 -14.49 5.89 -14.88
N LEU A 155 -14.84 7.01 -15.53
CA LEU A 155 -16.25 7.35 -15.77
C LEU A 155 -16.90 6.35 -16.73
N PRO A 156 -18.23 6.13 -16.65
CA PRO A 156 -18.94 5.31 -17.62
C PRO A 156 -18.66 5.75 -19.06
N GLY A 157 -18.20 4.83 -19.90
CA GLY A 157 -17.86 5.11 -21.30
C GLY A 157 -16.48 5.75 -21.52
N ALA A 158 -15.73 6.11 -20.47
CA ALA A 158 -14.38 6.63 -20.61
C ALA A 158 -13.44 5.57 -21.18
N ARG A 159 -12.71 5.93 -22.23
CA ARG A 159 -11.66 5.12 -22.83
C ARG A 159 -10.53 6.05 -23.25
N TRP A 160 -9.31 5.66 -22.92
CA TRP A 160 -8.12 6.43 -23.21
C TRP A 160 -7.29 5.70 -24.25
N LYS A 161 -6.76 6.44 -25.23
CA LYS A 161 -5.64 5.90 -26.02
C LYS A 161 -4.43 5.79 -25.10
N GLU A 162 -3.63 4.75 -25.29
CA GLU A 162 -2.41 4.50 -24.52
C GLU A 162 -1.49 5.73 -24.47
N GLU A 163 -1.26 6.37 -25.63
CA GLU A 163 -0.47 7.61 -25.77
C GLU A 163 -1.00 8.83 -24.98
N ASN A 164 -2.24 8.78 -24.52
CA ASN A 164 -2.89 9.87 -23.77
C ASN A 164 -3.19 9.50 -22.31
N ALA A 165 -3.04 8.24 -21.91
CA ALA A 165 -3.34 7.79 -20.56
C ALA A 165 -2.57 8.58 -19.50
N ASN A 166 -1.24 8.69 -19.68
CA ASN A 166 -0.38 9.45 -18.76
C ASN A 166 -0.71 10.95 -18.73
N LYS A 167 -1.08 11.55 -19.87
CA LYS A 167 -1.50 12.96 -19.91
C LYS A 167 -2.76 13.20 -19.06
N MET A 168 -3.72 12.28 -19.13
CA MET A 168 -4.96 12.39 -18.36
C MET A 168 -4.74 12.14 -16.87
N ILE A 169 -3.90 11.17 -16.52
CA ILE A 169 -3.50 10.91 -15.13
C ILE A 169 -2.78 12.13 -14.56
N ALA A 170 -1.79 12.68 -15.29
CA ALA A 170 -1.04 13.86 -14.88
C ALA A 170 -1.95 15.08 -14.71
N PHE A 171 -2.84 15.35 -15.68
CA PHE A 171 -3.81 16.44 -15.59
C PHE A 171 -4.67 16.34 -14.33
N ARG A 172 -5.14 15.12 -14.00
CA ARG A 172 -5.93 14.89 -12.80
C ARG A 172 -5.10 15.11 -11.51
N CYS A 173 -3.86 14.65 -11.48
CA CYS A 173 -2.96 14.84 -10.35
C CYS A 173 -2.65 16.33 -10.13
N THR A 174 -2.34 17.09 -11.19
CA THR A 174 -2.12 18.53 -11.11
C THR A 174 -3.31 19.28 -10.54
N TYR A 175 -4.53 18.91 -10.96
CA TYR A 175 -5.75 19.47 -10.38
C TYR A 175 -5.85 19.21 -8.87
N LEU A 176 -5.61 17.97 -8.43
CA LEU A 176 -5.65 17.58 -7.01
C LEU A 176 -4.54 18.23 -6.17
N ASN A 177 -3.41 18.56 -6.80
CA ASN A 177 -2.29 19.26 -6.15
C ASN A 177 -2.54 20.78 -6.03
N SER A 178 -3.53 21.33 -6.74
CA SER A 178 -3.83 22.77 -6.77
C SER A 178 -5.05 23.16 -5.90
N THR A 179 -5.58 22.19 -5.15
CA THR A 179 -6.71 22.33 -4.23
C THR A 179 -6.23 22.19 -2.80
#